data_AF-A0A2K6VHF4-F1
#
_entry.id   AF-A0A2K6VHF4-F1
#
_cell.length_a   1.000
_cell.length_b   1.000
_cell.length_c   1.000
_cell.angle_alpha   90.00
_cell.angle_beta   90.00
_cell.angle_gamma   90.00
#
_symmetry.space_group_name_H-M   'P 1'
#
loop_
_entity.id
_entity.type
_entity.pdbx_description
1 polymer ?
#
loop_
_entity_poly.entity_id
_entity_poly.type
_entity_poly.pdbx_seq_one_letter_code
_entity_poly.pdbx_strand_id
1 'polypeptide(L)'
;MQLSVFRRLTATFIHFHNDILWPKEMKDVLVQCCTVIPNFVTEQEEASLLDEINPHMKRMRYEKSHWDDAIHLYREREQLNWKKENEAILNRVRKQSFKEGDKQLSFVHILDLHEDGVIKPHIDSVRYCGDVITGLSLLSDAVMRLRHKDQQDQLICDLLLQRRSLYRIGELSRYEFYHEVLGKAESYFMGKPVPRNRRISIICRDLPRNVQQNESLAASNTIEKRELLRQSDTEEMI
;
A
#
# COMPACT_ATOMS: atom_id res chain seq x y z
N MET A 1 8.75 -25.58 -3.65
CA MET A 1 9.74 -25.19 -4.67
C MET A 1 9.17 -24.11 -5.59
N GLN A 2 8.83 -22.92 -5.04
CA GLN A 2 8.08 -21.87 -5.77
C GLN A 2 8.65 -20.44 -5.62
N LEU A 3 9.78 -20.28 -4.92
CA LEU A 3 10.37 -18.98 -4.62
C LEU A 3 11.25 -18.39 -5.75
N SER A 4 11.58 -19.17 -6.80
CA SER A 4 12.59 -18.74 -7.78
C SER A 4 12.07 -17.78 -8.85
N VAL A 5 10.78 -17.78 -9.16
CA VAL A 5 10.22 -16.92 -10.22
C VAL A 5 10.07 -15.47 -9.73
N PHE A 6 9.71 -15.27 -8.46
CA PHE A 6 9.51 -13.91 -7.92
C PHE A 6 10.81 -13.09 -7.88
N ARG A 7 11.97 -13.72 -7.65
CA ARG A 7 13.24 -12.99 -7.51
C ARG A 7 13.73 -12.30 -8.78
N ARG A 8 13.29 -12.73 -9.99
CA ARG A 8 13.71 -12.08 -11.25
C ARG A 8 12.90 -10.85 -11.61
N LEU A 9 11.64 -10.77 -11.20
CA LEU A 9 10.78 -9.61 -11.51
C LEU A 9 11.13 -8.39 -10.66
N THR A 10 11.57 -8.58 -9.41
CA THR A 10 11.89 -7.49 -8.49
C THR A 10 13.05 -6.62 -8.95
N ALA A 11 14.02 -7.19 -9.67
CA ALA A 11 15.24 -6.49 -10.09
C ALA A 11 14.99 -5.28 -11.02
N THR A 12 13.80 -5.13 -11.59
CA THR A 12 13.54 -4.08 -12.60
C THR A 12 12.88 -2.83 -12.01
N PHE A 13 12.19 -2.93 -10.87
CA PHE A 13 11.36 -1.84 -10.32
C PHE A 13 11.78 -1.35 -8.94
N ILE A 14 12.80 -1.97 -8.35
CA ILE A 14 13.34 -1.58 -7.04
C ILE A 14 14.83 -1.26 -7.22
N HIS A 15 15.24 -0.06 -6.87
CA HIS A 15 16.60 0.42 -7.00
C HIS A 15 17.17 0.90 -5.67
N PHE A 16 18.25 0.26 -5.22
CA PHE A 16 18.98 0.66 -4.03
C PHE A 16 20.09 1.65 -4.42
N HIS A 17 20.06 2.84 -3.83
CA HIS A 17 21.14 3.81 -3.92
C HIS A 17 22.29 3.38 -2.99
N ASN A 18 23.52 3.76 -3.35
CA ASN A 18 24.72 3.44 -2.56
C ASN A 18 24.78 1.96 -2.17
N ASP A 19 24.57 1.05 -3.13
CA ASP A 19 24.36 -0.39 -2.90
C ASP A 19 25.35 -1.03 -1.91
N ILE A 20 26.62 -0.59 -1.95
CA ILE A 20 27.71 -1.05 -1.09
C ILE A 20 27.52 -0.72 0.41
N LEU A 21 26.70 0.27 0.75
CA LEU A 21 26.42 0.68 2.13
C LEU A 21 25.31 -0.15 2.79
N TRP A 22 24.56 -0.94 2.02
CA TRP A 22 23.42 -1.69 2.54
C TRP A 22 23.87 -2.99 3.22
N PRO A 23 23.52 -3.22 4.50
CA PRO A 23 23.65 -4.53 5.10
C PRO A 23 22.87 -5.56 4.28
N LYS A 24 23.51 -6.68 3.96
CA LYS A 24 22.93 -7.70 3.07
C LYS A 24 21.60 -8.23 3.60
N GLU A 25 21.52 -8.52 4.90
CA GLU A 25 20.30 -9.02 5.53
C GLU A 25 19.15 -8.00 5.43
N MET A 26 19.43 -6.71 5.69
CA MET A 26 18.44 -5.65 5.58
C MET A 26 17.92 -5.53 4.15
N LYS A 27 18.82 -5.57 3.17
CA LYS A 27 18.45 -5.52 1.75
C LYS A 27 17.56 -6.70 1.40
N ASP A 28 17.96 -7.92 1.74
CA ASP A 28 17.20 -9.16 1.48
C ASP A 28 15.79 -9.09 2.09
N VAL A 29 15.65 -8.58 3.33
CA VAL A 29 14.34 -8.37 3.98
C VAL A 29 13.53 -7.29 3.25
N LEU A 30 14.15 -6.16 2.87
CA LEU A 30 13.44 -5.08 2.19
C LEU A 30 12.85 -5.55 0.85
N VAL A 31 13.55 -6.41 0.09
CA VAL A 31 13.00 -6.97 -1.16
C VAL A 31 11.85 -7.96 -0.93
N GLN A 32 11.66 -8.48 0.29
CA GLN A 32 10.47 -9.27 0.65
C GLN A 32 9.32 -8.37 1.11
N CYS A 33 9.63 -7.23 1.72
CA CYS A 33 8.65 -6.25 2.22
C CYS A 33 8.05 -5.38 1.10
N CYS A 34 8.83 -5.09 0.07
CA CYS A 34 8.47 -4.23 -1.06
C CYS A 34 8.23 -5.03 -2.34
N THR A 35 7.11 -4.78 -3.02
CA THR A 35 6.86 -5.32 -4.36
C THR A 35 6.22 -4.30 -5.29
N VAL A 36 6.53 -4.39 -6.58
CA VAL A 36 5.83 -3.70 -7.66
C VAL A 36 5.50 -4.73 -8.74
N ILE A 37 4.22 -4.87 -9.07
CA ILE A 37 3.72 -5.76 -10.11
C ILE A 37 3.24 -4.88 -11.28
N PRO A 38 3.97 -4.83 -12.41
CA PRO A 38 3.57 -4.02 -13.55
C PRO A 38 2.34 -4.61 -14.24
N ASN A 39 1.53 -3.75 -14.89
CA ASN A 39 0.32 -4.15 -15.61
C ASN A 39 -0.61 -5.07 -14.79
N PHE A 40 -0.73 -4.80 -13.49
CA PHE A 40 -1.62 -5.54 -12.59
C PHE A 40 -3.08 -5.36 -12.99
N VAL A 41 -3.43 -4.20 -13.55
CA VAL A 41 -4.70 -3.97 -14.23
C VAL A 41 -4.49 -3.73 -15.73
N THR A 42 -5.49 -4.11 -16.51
CA THR A 42 -5.57 -3.80 -17.94
C THR A 42 -5.99 -2.34 -18.17
N GLU A 43 -5.91 -1.87 -19.40
CA GLU A 43 -6.40 -0.53 -19.76
C GLU A 43 -7.93 -0.41 -19.58
N GLN A 44 -8.66 -1.49 -19.84
CA GLN A 44 -10.11 -1.56 -19.66
C GLN A 44 -10.48 -1.48 -18.18
N GLU A 45 -9.76 -2.20 -17.32
CA GLU A 45 -9.93 -2.15 -15.87
C GLU A 45 -9.58 -0.77 -15.30
N GLU A 46 -8.49 -0.15 -15.76
CA GLU A 46 -8.15 1.23 -15.40
C GLU A 46 -9.27 2.21 -15.82
N ALA A 47 -9.80 2.07 -17.04
CA ALA A 47 -10.89 2.92 -17.52
C ALA A 47 -12.16 2.75 -16.66
N SER A 48 -12.51 1.52 -16.28
CA SER A 48 -13.65 1.22 -15.41
C SER A 48 -13.51 1.85 -14.02
N LEU A 49 -12.33 1.77 -13.41
CA LEU A 49 -12.03 2.42 -12.13
C LEU A 49 -12.12 3.94 -12.25
N LEU A 50 -11.57 4.51 -13.32
CA LEU A 50 -11.58 5.95 -13.56
C LEU A 50 -12.99 6.49 -13.85
N ASP A 51 -13.85 5.74 -14.53
CA ASP A 51 -15.26 6.10 -14.75
C ASP A 51 -16.02 6.22 -13.43
N GLU A 52 -15.73 5.34 -12.47
CA GLU A 52 -16.34 5.40 -11.14
C GLU A 52 -15.76 6.51 -10.26
N ILE A 53 -14.44 6.73 -10.31
CA ILE A 53 -13.75 7.67 -9.40
C ILE A 53 -13.92 9.14 -9.86
N ASN A 54 -13.75 9.42 -11.15
CA ASN A 54 -13.64 10.79 -11.65
C ASN A 54 -14.86 11.68 -11.39
N PRO A 55 -16.12 11.21 -11.50
CA PRO A 55 -17.29 12.05 -11.22
C PRO A 55 -17.28 12.64 -9.80
N HIS A 56 -16.72 11.91 -8.83
CA HIS A 56 -16.57 12.40 -7.46
C HIS A 56 -15.35 13.30 -7.32
N MET A 57 -14.19 12.87 -7.82
CA MET A 57 -12.95 13.63 -7.67
C MET A 57 -12.98 14.99 -8.35
N LYS A 58 -13.58 15.10 -9.55
CA LYS A 58 -13.64 16.37 -10.31
C LYS A 58 -14.38 17.49 -9.58
N ARG A 59 -15.24 17.16 -8.60
CA ARG A 59 -15.97 18.14 -7.77
C ARG A 59 -15.12 18.72 -6.64
N MET A 60 -13.96 18.11 -6.36
CA MET A 60 -13.06 18.51 -5.28
C MET A 60 -11.90 19.33 -5.83
N ARG A 61 -11.48 20.35 -5.08
CA ARG A 61 -10.28 21.15 -5.37
C ARG A 61 -9.05 20.42 -4.83
N TYR A 62 -7.90 20.66 -5.46
CA TYR A 62 -6.63 20.24 -4.88
C TYR A 62 -6.31 21.11 -3.65
N GLU A 63 -5.95 20.44 -2.57
CA GLU A 63 -5.50 21.02 -1.32
C GLU A 63 -4.00 21.31 -1.42
N LYS A 64 -3.60 22.53 -1.03
CA LYS A 64 -2.21 22.95 -1.06
C LYS A 64 -1.41 22.43 0.12
N SER A 65 -2.04 22.24 1.28
CA SER A 65 -1.40 21.68 2.47
C SER A 65 -2.46 21.33 3.49
N HIS A 66 -2.23 20.22 4.19
CA HIS A 66 -2.96 19.81 5.38
C HIS A 66 -2.12 20.14 6.63
N TRP A 67 -2.67 19.99 7.84
CA TRP A 67 -1.99 20.40 9.08
C TRP A 67 -0.69 19.62 9.38
N ASP A 68 -0.53 18.43 8.80
CA ASP A 68 0.69 17.61 8.87
C ASP A 68 1.70 17.91 7.75
N ASP A 69 1.31 18.70 6.75
CA ASP A 69 2.13 19.13 5.61
C ASP A 69 2.76 17.98 4.80
N ALA A 70 2.23 16.75 4.94
CA ALA A 70 2.78 15.54 4.34
C ALA A 70 2.52 15.46 2.83
N ILE A 71 1.43 16.06 2.34
CA ILE A 71 1.06 16.02 0.92
C ILE A 71 0.74 17.44 0.41
N HIS A 72 1.31 17.78 -0.75
CA HIS A 72 1.09 19.03 -1.44
C HIS A 72 0.36 18.79 -2.78
N LEU A 73 -0.66 19.61 -3.07
CA LEU A 73 -1.48 19.55 -4.29
C LEU A 73 -2.13 18.19 -4.53
N TYR A 74 -2.98 17.79 -3.58
CA TYR A 74 -3.71 16.51 -3.63
C TYR A 74 -5.20 16.71 -3.36
N ARG A 75 -6.01 15.72 -3.70
CA ARG A 75 -7.38 15.57 -3.19
C ARG A 75 -7.61 14.11 -2.90
N GLU A 76 -8.30 13.83 -1.80
CA GLU A 76 -8.50 12.47 -1.35
C GLU A 76 -9.92 12.22 -0.88
N ARG A 77 -10.30 10.95 -0.88
CA ARG A 77 -11.53 10.49 -0.25
C ARG A 77 -11.44 9.01 0.05
N GLU A 78 -12.39 8.55 0.85
CA GLU A 78 -12.62 7.14 1.07
C GLU A 78 -13.90 6.66 0.37
N GLN A 79 -13.89 5.40 -0.07
CA GLN A 79 -15.02 4.76 -0.71
C GLN A 79 -15.20 3.33 -0.19
N LEU A 80 -16.42 3.02 0.24
CA LEU A 80 -16.81 1.70 0.73
C LEU A 80 -17.38 0.82 -0.39
N ASN A 81 -18.37 1.33 -1.12
CA ASN A 81 -19.08 0.58 -2.15
C ASN A 81 -18.48 0.84 -3.52
N TRP A 82 -18.25 -0.22 -4.29
CA TRP A 82 -17.73 -0.15 -5.66
C TRP A 82 -18.66 -0.85 -6.65
N LYS A 83 -18.59 -0.48 -7.93
CA LYS A 83 -19.24 -1.26 -9.01
C LYS A 83 -18.73 -2.69 -8.99
N LYS A 84 -19.56 -3.66 -9.38
CA LYS A 84 -19.26 -5.09 -9.30
C LYS A 84 -17.94 -5.47 -9.98
N GLU A 85 -17.69 -4.89 -11.15
CA GLU A 85 -16.47 -5.07 -11.94
C GLU A 85 -15.23 -4.50 -11.23
N ASN A 86 -15.36 -3.36 -10.56
CA ASN A 86 -14.27 -2.71 -9.85
C ASN A 86 -14.00 -3.38 -8.49
N GLU A 87 -15.04 -3.85 -7.82
CA GLU A 87 -14.94 -4.68 -6.62
C GLU A 87 -14.16 -5.97 -6.90
N ALA A 88 -14.32 -6.60 -8.08
CA ALA A 88 -13.52 -7.75 -8.47
C ALA A 88 -12.02 -7.41 -8.59
N ILE A 89 -11.68 -6.21 -9.09
CA ILE A 89 -10.29 -5.73 -9.15
C ILE A 89 -9.74 -5.51 -7.74
N LEU A 90 -10.51 -4.87 -6.86
CA LEU A 90 -10.12 -4.66 -5.47
C LEU A 90 -9.89 -5.97 -4.73
N ASN A 91 -10.77 -6.96 -4.92
CA ASN A 91 -10.56 -8.30 -4.35
C ASN A 91 -9.27 -8.95 -4.87
N ARG A 92 -8.91 -8.73 -6.14
CA ARG A 92 -7.62 -9.18 -6.70
C ARG A 92 -6.44 -8.46 -6.03
N VAL A 93 -6.52 -7.13 -5.85
CA VAL A 93 -5.52 -6.35 -5.11
C VAL A 93 -5.34 -6.90 -3.71
N ARG A 94 -6.44 -7.10 -2.98
CA ARG A 94 -6.42 -7.55 -1.59
C ARG A 94 -5.80 -8.96 -1.47
N LYS A 95 -6.20 -9.89 -2.33
CA LYS A 95 -5.66 -11.25 -2.38
C LYS A 95 -4.16 -11.28 -2.69
N GLN A 96 -3.65 -10.33 -3.48
CA GLN A 96 -2.25 -10.29 -3.85
C GLN A 96 -1.35 -9.72 -2.74
N SER A 97 -1.86 -8.78 -1.94
CA SER A 97 -1.04 -7.96 -1.04
C SER A 97 -1.12 -8.35 0.44
N PHE A 98 -2.24 -8.92 0.89
CA PHE A 98 -2.48 -9.28 2.29
C PHE A 98 -2.46 -10.79 2.48
N LYS A 99 -2.09 -11.25 3.69
CA LYS A 99 -2.13 -12.67 4.03
C LYS A 99 -3.57 -13.11 4.25
N GLU A 100 -3.81 -14.40 4.11
CA GLU A 100 -5.09 -14.99 4.47
C GLU A 100 -5.36 -14.78 5.96
N GLY A 101 -6.52 -14.22 6.30
CA GLY A 101 -6.90 -13.88 7.67
C GLY A 101 -6.56 -12.45 8.10
N ASP A 102 -5.71 -11.72 7.36
CA ASP A 102 -5.45 -10.31 7.64
C ASP A 102 -6.75 -9.50 7.47
N LYS A 103 -7.16 -8.83 8.54
CA LYS A 103 -8.35 -7.98 8.51
C LYS A 103 -8.00 -6.63 7.93
N GLN A 104 -8.85 -6.15 7.03
CA GLN A 104 -8.56 -4.95 6.23
C GLN A 104 -9.54 -3.82 6.54
N LEU A 105 -9.11 -2.59 6.31
CA LEU A 105 -10.01 -1.46 6.31
C LEU A 105 -11.05 -1.63 5.20
N SER A 106 -12.33 -1.52 5.58
CA SER A 106 -13.45 -1.62 4.65
C SER A 106 -13.46 -0.47 3.65
N PHE A 107 -13.12 0.73 4.12
CA PHE A 107 -12.95 1.91 3.28
C PHE A 107 -11.66 1.81 2.47
N VAL A 108 -11.80 1.97 1.16
CA VAL A 108 -10.67 2.07 0.23
C VAL A 108 -10.32 3.54 0.06
N HIS A 109 -9.05 3.87 0.29
CA HIS A 109 -8.56 5.25 0.18
C HIS A 109 -8.22 5.55 -1.29
N ILE A 110 -8.72 6.67 -1.82
CA ILE A 110 -8.39 7.13 -3.16
C ILE A 110 -7.68 8.48 -3.03
N LEU A 111 -6.42 8.52 -3.49
CA LEU A 111 -5.58 9.72 -3.49
C LEU A 111 -5.32 10.18 -4.92
N ASP A 112 -5.74 11.40 -5.27
CA ASP A 112 -5.53 12.02 -6.58
C ASP A 112 -4.52 13.17 -6.42
N LEU A 113 -3.34 12.99 -7.00
CA LEU A 113 -2.18 13.87 -6.89
C LEU A 113 -2.02 14.67 -8.18
N HIS A 114 -1.87 15.99 -8.07
CA HIS A 114 -1.61 16.88 -9.19
C HIS A 114 -0.25 16.56 -9.87
N GLU A 115 -0.04 17.04 -11.10
CA GLU A 115 1.24 16.87 -11.80
C GLU A 115 2.43 17.50 -11.06
N ASP A 116 2.18 18.63 -10.39
CA ASP A 116 3.13 19.31 -9.50
C ASP A 116 3.02 18.85 -8.04
N GLY A 117 2.18 17.86 -7.76
CA GLY A 117 1.96 17.33 -6.42
C GLY A 117 3.10 16.42 -5.97
N VAL A 118 3.42 16.51 -4.68
CA VAL A 118 4.46 15.73 -3.99
C VAL A 118 3.90 15.19 -2.68
N ILE A 119 4.32 13.98 -2.34
CA ILE A 119 4.14 13.41 -1.00
C ILE A 119 5.50 13.47 -0.34
N LYS A 120 5.65 14.22 0.75
CA LYS A 120 6.90 14.39 1.50
C LYS A 120 7.23 13.13 2.32
N PRO A 121 8.49 12.96 2.75
CA PRO A 121 8.90 11.85 3.63
C PRO A 121 8.04 11.76 4.89
N HIS A 122 7.32 10.66 5.07
CA HIS A 122 6.53 10.39 6.28
C HIS A 122 6.47 8.89 6.57
N ILE A 123 6.09 8.55 7.80
CA ILE A 123 5.78 7.17 8.22
C ILE A 123 4.31 7.16 8.66
N ASP A 124 3.51 6.27 8.07
CA ASP A 124 2.08 6.17 8.36
C ASP A 124 1.86 5.76 9.82
N SER A 125 0.97 6.49 10.50
CA SER A 125 0.65 6.25 11.89
C SER A 125 0.10 4.83 12.10
N VAL A 126 0.69 4.12 13.06
CA VAL A 126 0.28 2.77 13.48
C VAL A 126 -1.13 2.74 14.09
N ARG A 127 -1.71 3.90 14.40
CA ARG A 127 -3.08 4.04 14.88
C ARG A 127 -4.12 3.74 13.78
N TYR A 128 -3.77 3.97 12.52
CA TYR A 128 -4.73 3.93 11.41
C TYR A 128 -4.46 2.81 10.40
N CYS A 129 -3.26 2.25 10.37
CA CYS A 129 -2.88 1.20 9.43
C CYS A 129 -2.01 0.14 10.10
N GLY A 130 -2.26 -1.13 9.78
CA GLY A 130 -1.47 -2.28 10.23
C GLY A 130 -0.14 -2.42 9.51
N ASP A 131 0.24 -3.64 9.16
CA ASP A 131 1.51 -4.03 8.59
C ASP A 131 1.70 -3.72 7.12
N VAL A 132 0.61 -3.51 6.35
CA VAL A 132 0.66 -3.51 4.90
C VAL A 132 -0.11 -2.33 4.31
N ILE A 133 0.57 -1.59 3.42
CA ILE A 133 -0.03 -0.58 2.55
C ILE A 133 0.18 -1.05 1.12
N THR A 134 -0.91 -1.16 0.36
CA THR A 134 -0.86 -1.50 -1.06
C THR A 134 -1.61 -0.47 -1.87
N GLY A 135 -1.06 -0.06 -3.02
CA GLY A 135 -1.67 0.94 -3.88
C GLY A 135 -1.64 0.54 -5.34
N LEU A 136 -2.77 0.71 -6.01
CA LEU A 136 -2.88 0.60 -7.46
C LEU A 136 -2.62 1.98 -8.09
N SER A 137 -1.60 2.09 -8.95
CA SER A 137 -1.22 3.34 -9.60
C SER A 137 -1.97 3.52 -10.91
N LEU A 138 -2.72 4.62 -11.08
CA LEU A 138 -3.50 4.94 -12.28
C LEU A 138 -3.05 6.27 -12.89
N LEU A 139 -3.35 6.46 -14.18
CA LEU A 139 -3.06 7.64 -15.02
C LEU A 139 -1.58 7.87 -15.37
N SER A 140 -0.67 7.81 -14.42
CA SER A 140 0.74 8.11 -14.67
C SER A 140 1.71 7.34 -13.76
N ASP A 141 2.95 7.27 -14.22
CA ASP A 141 4.07 6.69 -13.50
C ASP A 141 4.52 7.64 -12.38
N ALA A 142 5.13 7.09 -11.33
CA ALA A 142 5.80 7.86 -10.29
C ALA A 142 6.98 7.10 -9.71
N VAL A 143 7.85 7.80 -8.99
CA VAL A 143 8.90 7.20 -8.18
C VAL A 143 8.51 7.37 -6.71
N MET A 144 8.36 6.25 -6.02
CA MET A 144 8.27 6.24 -4.56
C MET A 144 9.65 6.03 -3.99
N ARG A 145 10.08 6.89 -3.07
CA ARG A 145 11.37 6.77 -2.41
C ARG A 145 11.18 6.35 -0.96
N LEU A 146 11.99 5.40 -0.53
CA LEU A 146 12.10 4.93 0.84
C LEU A 146 13.44 5.40 1.41
N ARG A 147 13.43 6.05 2.58
CA ARG A 147 14.64 6.48 3.30
C ARG A 147 14.69 5.86 4.67
N HIS A 148 15.76 5.16 5.00
CA HIS A 148 15.90 4.56 6.33
C HIS A 148 15.85 5.65 7.40
N LYS A 149 15.00 5.50 8.43
CA LYS A 149 14.70 6.58 9.38
C LYS A 149 15.93 7.14 10.09
N ASP A 150 16.93 6.28 10.36
CA ASP A 150 18.17 6.65 11.06
C ASP A 150 19.36 6.94 10.10
N GLN A 151 19.22 6.65 8.81
CA GLN A 151 20.30 6.76 7.80
C GLN A 151 19.78 7.33 6.47
N GLN A 152 19.00 8.41 6.56
CA GLN A 152 18.12 8.91 5.49
C GLN A 152 18.84 9.31 4.19
N ASP A 153 20.11 9.70 4.27
CA ASP A 153 20.92 10.12 3.12
C ASP A 153 21.80 8.99 2.55
N GLN A 154 21.93 7.89 3.28
CA GLN A 154 22.81 6.77 2.91
C GLN A 154 22.01 5.60 2.36
N LEU A 155 20.94 5.22 3.07
CA LEU A 155 20.12 4.05 2.78
C LEU A 155 18.80 4.51 2.14
N ILE A 156 18.86 4.71 0.83
CA ILE A 156 17.74 5.13 -0.01
C ILE A 156 17.38 4.03 -1.01
N CYS A 157 16.09 3.71 -1.11
CA CYS A 157 15.57 2.73 -2.06
C CYS A 157 14.39 3.34 -2.84
N ASP A 158 14.47 3.34 -4.16
CA ASP A 158 13.41 3.84 -5.03
C ASP A 158 12.60 2.68 -5.61
N LEU A 159 11.28 2.87 -5.71
CA LEU A 159 10.33 1.98 -6.37
C LEU A 159 9.73 2.72 -7.58
N LEU A 160 9.82 2.11 -8.77
CA LEU A 160 9.18 2.63 -9.97
C LEU A 160 7.71 2.21 -10.02
N LEU A 161 6.81 3.11 -9.65
CA LEU A 161 5.37 2.91 -9.62
C LEU A 161 4.76 3.20 -10.99
N GLN A 162 4.87 2.24 -11.91
CA GLN A 162 4.31 2.40 -13.25
C GLN A 162 2.78 2.53 -13.23
N ARG A 163 2.22 3.23 -14.21
CA ARG A 163 0.78 3.25 -14.49
C ARG A 163 0.28 1.81 -14.64
N ARG A 164 -0.87 1.53 -14.01
CA ARG A 164 -1.51 0.21 -13.87
C ARG A 164 -0.72 -0.81 -13.04
N SER A 165 0.35 -0.42 -12.34
CA SER A 165 1.05 -1.30 -11.42
C SER A 165 0.39 -1.35 -10.05
N LEU A 166 0.52 -2.50 -9.39
CA LEU A 166 0.23 -2.65 -7.97
C LEU A 166 1.54 -2.60 -7.20
N TYR A 167 1.64 -1.70 -6.22
CA TYR A 167 2.74 -1.70 -5.27
C TYR A 167 2.29 -2.15 -3.89
N ARG A 168 3.22 -2.72 -3.13
CA ARG A 168 3.05 -3.05 -1.72
C ARG A 168 4.29 -2.60 -0.97
N ILE A 169 4.09 -1.92 0.15
CA ILE A 169 5.08 -1.76 1.20
C ILE A 169 4.49 -2.40 2.46
N GLY A 170 5.32 -3.14 3.20
CA GLY A 170 4.91 -3.71 4.46
C GLY A 170 6.05 -3.91 5.43
N GLU A 171 5.69 -4.22 6.66
CA GLU A 171 6.62 -4.61 7.72
C GLU A 171 7.83 -3.65 7.81
N LEU A 172 9.07 -4.11 7.58
CA LEU A 172 10.28 -3.30 7.66
C LEU A 172 10.16 -2.00 6.83
N SER A 173 9.72 -2.12 5.57
CA SER A 173 9.62 -0.97 4.65
C SER A 173 8.58 0.07 5.06
N ARG A 174 7.60 -0.31 5.90
CA ARG A 174 6.49 0.54 6.33
C ARG A 174 6.70 1.15 7.71
N TYR A 175 7.61 0.60 8.53
CA TYR A 175 7.90 1.10 9.88
C TYR A 175 9.27 1.76 10.02
N GLU A 176 10.26 1.30 9.25
CA GLU A 176 11.66 1.73 9.41
C GLU A 176 12.10 2.70 8.31
N PHE A 177 11.24 2.99 7.33
CA PHE A 177 11.53 3.86 6.22
C PHE A 177 10.48 4.95 6.09
N TYR A 178 10.93 6.19 5.95
CA TYR A 178 10.08 7.26 5.43
C TYR A 178 9.76 6.95 3.97
N HIS A 179 8.49 6.98 3.60
CA HIS A 179 8.06 6.87 2.20
C HIS A 179 7.60 8.23 1.67
N GLU A 180 7.94 8.49 0.41
CA GLU A 180 7.60 9.72 -0.30
C GLU A 180 7.31 9.43 -1.77
N VAL A 181 6.61 10.33 -2.46
CA VAL A 181 6.41 10.27 -3.92
C VAL A 181 7.02 11.53 -4.52
N LEU A 182 8.14 11.34 -5.24
CA LEU A 182 9.04 12.40 -5.68
C LEU A 182 8.36 13.38 -6.64
N GLY A 183 8.56 14.68 -6.40
CA GLY A 183 8.10 15.76 -7.28
C GLY A 183 8.85 15.80 -8.63
N LYS A 184 8.35 16.62 -9.56
CA LYS A 184 8.84 16.71 -10.95
C LYS A 184 10.36 16.95 -11.07
N ALA A 185 10.93 17.75 -10.16
CA ALA A 185 12.36 18.08 -10.18
C ALA A 185 13.27 16.89 -9.79
N GLU A 186 12.77 15.97 -8.98
CA GLU A 186 13.55 14.87 -8.39
C GLU A 186 13.13 13.49 -8.92
N SER A 187 12.12 13.43 -9.80
CA SER A 187 11.54 12.18 -10.30
C SER A 187 12.47 11.48 -11.30
N TYR A 188 13.44 10.74 -10.76
CA TYR A 188 14.37 9.91 -11.50
C TYR A 188 14.38 8.49 -10.93
N PHE A 189 14.42 7.50 -11.81
CA PHE A 189 14.61 6.10 -11.44
C PHE A 189 15.82 5.55 -12.21
N MET A 190 16.83 5.08 -11.49
CA MET A 190 18.11 4.61 -12.08
C MET A 190 18.72 5.63 -13.06
N GLY A 191 18.68 6.92 -12.69
CA GLY A 191 19.20 8.03 -13.51
C GLY A 191 18.32 8.43 -14.70
N LYS A 192 17.21 7.74 -14.98
CA LYS A 192 16.28 8.09 -16.04
C LYS A 192 15.14 8.95 -15.48
N PRO A 193 14.78 10.07 -16.12
CA PRO A 193 13.66 10.89 -15.67
C PRO A 193 12.34 10.12 -15.82
N VAL A 194 11.46 10.24 -14.83
CA VAL A 194 10.09 9.72 -14.85
C VAL A 194 9.14 10.92 -14.89
N PRO A 195 8.56 11.26 -16.06
CA PRO A 195 7.69 12.42 -16.17
C PRO A 195 6.48 12.33 -15.24
N ARG A 196 6.29 13.36 -14.41
CA ARG A 196 5.12 13.48 -13.54
C ARG A 196 3.93 14.03 -14.33
N ASN A 197 2.75 13.48 -14.06
CA ASN A 197 1.44 13.98 -14.49
C ASN A 197 0.45 13.74 -13.33
N ARG A 198 -0.83 14.07 -13.52
CA ARG A 198 -1.90 13.68 -12.60
C ARG A 198 -1.83 12.18 -12.34
N ARG A 199 -1.88 11.77 -11.07
CA ARG A 199 -1.80 10.38 -10.66
C ARG A 199 -2.91 10.06 -9.67
N ILE A 200 -3.60 8.94 -9.85
CA ILE A 200 -4.55 8.43 -8.85
C ILE A 200 -3.96 7.16 -8.24
N SER A 201 -4.04 7.05 -6.91
CA SER A 201 -3.75 5.82 -6.17
C SER A 201 -5.03 5.31 -5.55
N ILE A 202 -5.32 4.03 -5.75
CA ILE A 202 -6.34 3.31 -4.96
C ILE A 202 -5.59 2.49 -3.92
N ILE A 203 -5.71 2.87 -2.65
CA ILE A 203 -4.90 2.38 -1.54
C ILE A 203 -5.77 1.51 -0.63
N CYS A 204 -5.32 0.28 -0.39
CA CYS A 204 -5.86 -0.62 0.61
C CYS A 204 -4.85 -0.79 1.75
N ARG A 205 -5.37 -0.96 2.96
CA ARG A 205 -4.61 -1.05 4.20
C ARG A 205 -5.22 -2.13 5.09
N ASP A 206 -4.38 -2.82 5.85
CA ASP A 206 -4.83 -3.72 6.90
C ASP A 206 -5.15 -2.92 8.19
N LEU A 207 -5.92 -3.54 9.08
CA LEU A 207 -6.27 -2.95 10.37
C LEU A 207 -5.03 -2.85 11.27
N PRO A 208 -4.95 -1.84 12.16
CA PRO A 208 -3.90 -1.76 13.17
C PRO A 208 -3.72 -3.07 13.96
N ARG A 209 -2.46 -3.45 14.27
CA ARG A 209 -2.14 -4.72 14.97
C ARG A 209 -2.92 -4.92 16.28
N ASN A 210 -3.13 -3.86 17.06
CA ASN A 210 -3.90 -3.92 18.31
C ASN A 210 -5.38 -4.21 18.09
N VAL A 211 -5.97 -3.71 17.00
CA VAL A 211 -7.36 -4.01 16.62
C VAL A 211 -7.47 -5.47 16.19
N GLN A 212 -6.52 -5.95 15.37
CA GLN A 212 -6.48 -7.34 14.95
C GLN A 212 -6.38 -8.30 16.16
N GLN A 213 -5.50 -8.01 17.13
CA GLN A 213 -5.34 -8.81 18.35
C GLN A 213 -6.59 -8.82 19.25
N ASN A 214 -7.22 -7.66 19.48
CA ASN A 214 -8.42 -7.57 20.31
C ASN A 214 -9.59 -8.35 19.71
N GLU A 215 -9.74 -8.31 18.39
CA GLU A 215 -10.80 -9.07 17.71
C GLU A 215 -10.50 -10.58 17.69
N SER A 216 -9.23 -10.98 17.58
CA SER A 216 -8.83 -12.38 17.72
C SER A 216 -9.10 -12.90 19.13
N LEU A 217 -8.79 -12.12 20.18
CA LEU A 217 -9.13 -12.46 21.56
C LEU A 217 -10.64 -12.56 21.78
N ALA A 218 -11.42 -11.64 21.21
CA ALA A 218 -12.88 -11.70 21.28
C ALA A 218 -13.45 -12.94 20.57
N ALA A 219 -12.87 -13.33 19.43
CA ALA A 219 -13.24 -14.54 18.70
C ALA A 219 -12.88 -15.81 19.49
N SER A 220 -11.67 -15.88 20.06
CA SER A 220 -11.25 -17.00 20.91
C SER A 220 -12.13 -17.14 22.15
N ASN A 221 -12.39 -16.04 22.87
CA ASN A 221 -13.29 -16.06 24.02
C ASN A 221 -14.72 -16.50 23.64
N THR A 222 -15.17 -16.18 22.42
CA THR A 222 -16.47 -16.62 21.91
C THR A 222 -16.48 -18.11 21.59
N ILE A 223 -15.38 -18.64 21.04
CA ILE A 223 -15.21 -20.07 20.75
C ILE A 223 -15.12 -20.87 22.06
N GLU A 224 -14.28 -20.45 23.00
CA GLU A 224 -14.15 -21.06 24.34
C GLU A 224 -15.48 -21.05 25.08
N LYS A 225 -16.22 -19.93 25.06
CA LYS A 225 -17.55 -19.86 25.68
C LYS A 225 -18.54 -20.81 25.00
N ARG A 226 -18.46 -20.99 23.67
CA ARG A 226 -19.29 -21.95 22.93
C ARG A 226 -18.88 -23.40 23.19
N GLU A 227 -17.60 -23.68 23.47
CA GLU A 227 -17.11 -25.01 23.85
C GLU A 227 -17.50 -25.37 25.27
N LEU A 228 -17.37 -24.44 26.23
CA LEU A 228 -17.82 -24.60 27.60
C LEU A 228 -19.34 -24.85 27.67
N LEU A 229 -20.14 -24.11 26.89
CA LEU A 229 -21.58 -24.35 26.77
C LEU A 229 -21.91 -25.74 26.19
N ARG A 230 -21.12 -26.23 25.21
CA ARG A 230 -21.30 -27.59 24.69
C ARG A 230 -20.91 -28.67 25.70
N GLN A 231 -19.88 -28.44 26.51
CA GLN A 231 -19.46 -29.38 27.56
C GLN A 231 -20.49 -29.46 28.69
N SER A 232 -21.06 -28.31 29.12
CA SER A 232 -22.13 -28.31 30.13
C SER A 232 -23.38 -29.06 29.66
N ASP A 233 -23.73 -28.94 28.38
CA ASP A 233 -24.87 -29.68 27.80
C ASP A 233 -24.62 -31.20 27.75
N THR A 234 -23.36 -31.65 27.84
CA THR A 234 -23.02 -33.09 27.81
C THR A 234 -22.98 -33.71 29.20
N GLU A 235 -22.67 -32.95 30.26
CA GLU A 235 -22.64 -33.45 31.64
C GLU A 235 -24.04 -33.64 32.24
N GLU A 236 -25.08 -32.97 31.73
CA GLU A 236 -26.47 -33.18 32.18
C GLU A 236 -27.16 -34.43 31.58
N MET A 237 -26.46 -35.23 30.76
CA MET A 237 -27.03 -36.40 30.07
C MET A 237 -26.63 -37.78 30.64
N ILE A 238 -26.02 -37.86 31.84
CA ILE A 238 -25.73 -39.12 32.55
C ILE A 238 -26.48 -39.17 33.88
#